data_AF-A0A523Q1C8-F1
#
_entry.id   AF-A0A523Q1C8-F1
#
_cell.length_a   1.000
_cell.length_b   1.000
_cell.length_c   1.000
_cell.angle_alpha   90.00
_cell.angle_beta   90.00
_cell.angle_gamma   90.00
#
_symmetry.space_group_name_H-M   'P 1'
#
loop_
_entity.id
_entity.type
_entity.pdbx_description
1 polymer ?
#
loop_
_entity_poly.entity_id
_entity_poly.type
_entity_poly.pdbx_seq_one_letter_code
_entity_poly.pdbx_strand_id
1 'polypeptide(L)'
;MAEVLESVPLDDPSWRPVSYLKSKALRDADKGSGFAMQWLTPQAQKVPTLRKGYHKGGSTDPRLRHPHDEQLSRLLTPGEHARIKGIPEALLQGLSATAAHQACGQSVDARVVQAIGRWLGQGLRAMRRPLPGESATVKPSTLAA
;
A
#
# COMPACT_ATOMS: atom_id res chain seq x y z
N MET A 1 5.55 5.58 -8.21
CA MET A 1 4.25 4.91 -8.02
C MET A 1 3.75 4.22 -9.29
N ALA A 2 4.21 4.61 -10.48
CA ALA A 2 3.73 4.07 -11.76
C ALA A 2 3.53 2.54 -11.80
N GLU A 3 4.45 1.76 -11.22
CA GLU A 3 4.40 0.29 -11.18
C GLU A 3 3.24 -0.31 -10.39
N VAL A 4 2.66 0.42 -9.43
CA VAL A 4 1.58 -0.09 -8.59
C VAL A 4 0.19 0.42 -9.00
N LEU A 5 0.14 1.39 -9.90
CA LEU A 5 -1.09 2.05 -10.34
C LEU A 5 -1.84 1.23 -11.38
N GLU A 6 -3.16 1.28 -11.32
CA GLU A 6 -4.06 0.66 -12.30
C GLU A 6 -4.37 1.64 -13.42
N SER A 7 -4.63 1.07 -14.60
CA SER A 7 -5.12 1.82 -15.76
C SER A 7 -6.60 2.16 -15.58
N VAL A 8 -6.90 3.12 -14.72
CA VAL A 8 -8.24 3.70 -14.55
C VAL A 8 -8.51 4.67 -15.70
N PRO A 9 -9.64 4.54 -16.45
CA PRO A 9 -10.00 5.48 -17.50
C PRO A 9 -10.04 6.93 -17.01
N LEU A 10 -9.72 7.88 -17.90
CA LEU A 10 -9.64 9.31 -17.54
C LEU A 10 -11.01 9.93 -17.26
N ASP A 11 -12.06 9.36 -17.84
CA ASP A 11 -13.47 9.73 -17.68
C ASP A 11 -14.18 8.95 -16.56
N ASP A 12 -13.45 8.10 -15.82
CA ASP A 12 -14.02 7.28 -14.75
C ASP A 12 -14.64 8.15 -13.62
N PRO A 13 -15.84 7.81 -13.11
CA PRO A 13 -16.54 8.61 -12.09
C PRO A 13 -15.85 8.68 -10.72
N SER A 14 -14.76 7.92 -10.51
CA SER A 14 -13.91 8.03 -9.32
C SER A 14 -13.07 9.32 -9.31
N TRP A 15 -12.82 9.93 -10.48
CA TRP A 15 -12.17 11.23 -10.60
C TRP A 15 -13.15 12.33 -10.16
N ARG A 16 -12.83 12.99 -9.05
CA ARG A 16 -13.72 13.97 -8.41
C ARG A 16 -12.99 15.27 -8.09
N PRO A 17 -13.66 16.43 -8.19
CA PRO A 17 -13.04 17.72 -7.94
C PRO A 17 -12.72 17.98 -6.47
N VAL A 18 -13.43 17.30 -5.56
CA VAL A 18 -13.32 17.43 -4.09
C VAL A 18 -13.22 18.89 -3.61
N SER A 19 -14.02 19.77 -4.23
CA SER A 19 -14.02 21.22 -4.00
C SER A 19 -14.15 21.58 -2.52
N TYR A 20 -15.06 20.93 -1.79
CA TYR A 20 -15.21 21.12 -0.35
C TYR A 20 -13.91 20.86 0.43
N LEU A 21 -13.16 19.81 0.09
CA LEU A 21 -11.89 19.51 0.75
C LEU A 21 -10.82 20.56 0.42
N LYS A 22 -10.77 21.04 -0.83
CA LYS A 22 -9.87 22.13 -1.23
C LYS A 22 -10.16 23.42 -0.47
N SER A 23 -11.42 23.83 -0.39
CA SER A 23 -11.84 25.02 0.38
C SER A 23 -11.63 24.84 1.88
N LYS A 24 -11.80 23.63 2.42
CA LYS A 24 -11.44 23.30 3.80
C LYS A 24 -9.93 23.41 4.02
N ALA A 25 -9.11 22.91 3.10
CA ALA A 25 -7.65 22.98 3.21
C ALA A 25 -7.13 24.42 3.28
N LEU A 26 -7.68 25.34 2.47
CA LEU A 26 -7.33 26.76 2.54
C LEU A 26 -7.67 27.35 3.92
N ARG A 27 -8.90 27.15 4.40
CA ARG A 27 -9.32 27.62 5.73
C ARG A 27 -8.50 27.02 6.88
N ASP A 28 -8.10 25.75 6.75
CA ASP A 28 -7.29 25.06 7.76
C ASP A 28 -5.84 25.59 7.75
N ALA A 29 -5.29 25.89 6.56
CA ALA A 29 -3.97 26.49 6.41
C ALA A 29 -3.91 27.91 7.01
N ASP A 30 -4.93 28.74 6.78
CA ASP A 30 -5.02 30.09 7.36
C ASP A 30 -5.05 30.07 8.90
N LYS A 31 -5.55 28.97 9.49
CA LYS A 31 -5.59 28.73 10.94
C LYS A 31 -4.30 28.09 11.49
N GLY A 32 -3.29 27.86 10.65
CA GLY A 32 -2.05 27.20 11.04
C GLY A 32 -2.18 25.70 11.32
N SER A 33 -3.19 25.03 10.76
CA SER A 33 -3.35 23.58 10.90
C SER A 33 -2.21 22.81 10.22
N GLY A 34 -1.63 21.84 10.92
CA GLY A 34 -0.66 20.90 10.34
C GLY A 34 -1.30 19.79 9.47
N PHE A 35 -2.62 19.73 9.39
CA PHE A 35 -3.35 18.68 8.67
C PHE A 35 -3.67 19.12 7.23
N ALA A 36 -2.72 18.91 6.32
CA ALA A 36 -2.85 19.29 4.91
C ALA A 36 -3.37 18.14 4.02
N MET A 37 -4.01 18.52 2.91
CA MET A 37 -4.29 17.59 1.82
C MET A 37 -3.00 17.07 1.20
N GLN A 38 -3.01 15.80 0.83
CA GLN A 38 -1.83 15.13 0.29
C GLN A 38 -2.09 14.73 -1.17
N TRP A 39 -1.26 15.23 -2.07
CA TRP A 39 -1.41 15.01 -3.50
C TRP A 39 -0.32 14.08 -4.02
N LEU A 40 -0.73 13.06 -4.76
CA LEU A 40 0.16 12.10 -5.41
C LEU A 40 0.12 12.29 -6.92
N THR A 41 1.27 12.04 -7.55
CA THR A 41 1.43 11.89 -8.99
C THR A 41 2.04 10.51 -9.27
N PRO A 42 1.97 9.98 -10.50
CA PRO A 42 2.60 8.71 -10.85
C PRO A 42 4.11 8.65 -10.52
N GLN A 43 4.78 9.80 -10.55
CA GLN A 43 6.21 9.98 -10.27
C GLN A 43 6.54 9.98 -8.78
N ALA A 44 5.55 10.03 -7.89
CA ALA A 44 5.80 10.00 -6.45
C ALA A 44 6.59 8.73 -6.06
N GLN A 45 7.62 8.91 -5.23
CA GLN A 45 8.46 7.81 -4.73
C GLN A 45 8.03 7.30 -3.35
N LYS A 46 7.20 8.07 -2.65
CA LYS A 46 6.69 7.75 -1.32
C LYS A 46 5.18 7.94 -1.30
N VAL A 47 4.52 7.08 -0.53
CA VAL A 47 3.08 7.16 -0.28
C VAL A 47 2.87 7.41 1.21
N PRO A 48 2.12 8.45 1.59
CA PRO A 48 1.71 8.66 2.97
C PRO A 48 0.89 7.50 3.51
N THR A 49 0.78 7.40 4.83
CA THR A 49 0.04 6.30 5.47
C THR A 49 -1.42 6.25 5.01
N LEU A 50 -1.81 5.10 4.48
CA LEU A 50 -3.18 4.78 4.11
C LEU A 50 -3.90 4.16 5.31
N ARG A 51 -4.77 4.93 5.96
CA ARG A 51 -5.49 4.52 7.18
C ARG A 51 -6.66 3.56 6.89
N LYS A 52 -7.16 2.86 7.91
CA LYS A 52 -8.39 2.03 7.85
C LYS A 52 -9.56 2.71 7.12
N GLY A 53 -9.82 3.97 7.44
CA GLY A 53 -10.94 4.73 6.89
C GLY A 53 -10.64 5.43 5.55
N TYR A 54 -9.58 5.04 4.84
CA TYR A 54 -9.13 5.68 3.59
C TYR A 54 -10.23 5.78 2.52
N HIS A 55 -11.09 4.76 2.42
CA HIS A 55 -12.26 4.75 1.52
C HIS A 55 -13.20 5.96 1.67
N LYS A 56 -13.16 6.67 2.81
CA LYS A 56 -13.96 7.88 3.05
C LYS A 56 -13.37 9.12 2.39
N GLY A 57 -12.08 9.13 2.03
CA GLY A 57 -11.40 10.29 1.43
C GLY A 57 -11.40 11.51 2.34
N GLY A 58 -10.84 11.38 3.55
CA GLY A 58 -10.70 12.45 4.53
C GLY A 58 -9.70 13.54 4.09
N SER A 59 -9.67 14.65 4.84
CA SER A 59 -8.89 15.84 4.45
C SER A 59 -7.37 15.63 4.39
N THR A 60 -6.84 14.59 5.04
CA THR A 60 -5.43 14.24 4.99
C THR A 60 -5.16 12.95 4.22
N ASP A 61 -6.17 12.32 3.64
CA ASP A 61 -5.94 11.11 2.86
C ASP A 61 -5.26 11.45 1.53
N PRO A 62 -4.22 10.70 1.12
CA PRO A 62 -3.54 10.98 -0.14
C PRO A 62 -4.42 10.67 -1.34
N ARG A 63 -4.33 11.55 -2.34
CA ARG A 63 -5.18 11.56 -3.54
C ARG A 63 -4.32 11.61 -4.80
N LEU A 64 -4.56 10.72 -5.75
CA LEU A 64 -3.89 10.76 -7.05
C LEU A 64 -4.51 11.87 -7.91
N ARG A 65 -3.67 12.76 -8.45
CA ARG A 65 -4.10 13.82 -9.38
C ARG A 65 -4.44 13.24 -10.74
N HIS A 66 -5.48 13.79 -11.37
CA HIS A 66 -5.79 13.47 -12.75
C HIS A 66 -4.69 14.04 -13.67
N PRO A 67 -4.23 13.30 -14.71
CA PRO A 67 -3.07 13.70 -15.50
C PRO A 67 -3.32 14.91 -16.41
N HIS A 68 -4.58 15.22 -16.75
CA HIS A 68 -4.94 16.29 -17.68
C HIS A 68 -5.86 17.36 -17.09
N ASP A 69 -6.35 17.16 -15.87
CA ASP A 69 -7.29 18.08 -15.23
C ASP A 69 -6.87 18.27 -13.77
N GLU A 70 -6.26 19.41 -13.48
CA GLU A 70 -5.77 19.74 -12.14
C GLU A 70 -6.89 19.85 -11.10
N GLN A 71 -8.15 19.99 -11.54
CA GLN A 71 -9.28 19.99 -10.64
C GLN A 71 -9.63 18.59 -10.14
N LEU A 72 -9.37 17.55 -10.92
CA LEU A 72 -9.81 16.20 -10.61
C LEU A 72 -8.76 15.37 -9.88
N SER A 73 -9.25 14.49 -9.00
CA SER A 73 -8.42 13.53 -8.29
C SER A 73 -9.23 12.30 -7.89
N ARG A 74 -8.57 11.15 -7.74
CA ARG A 74 -9.19 9.90 -7.23
C ARG A 74 -8.45 9.31 -6.05
N LEU A 75 -9.16 8.55 -5.22
CA LEU A 75 -8.50 7.71 -4.25
C LEU A 75 -7.77 6.58 -4.98
N LEU A 76 -6.75 6.04 -4.34
CA LEU A 76 -6.13 4.81 -4.80
C LEU A 76 -7.16 3.69 -4.74
N THR A 77 -7.13 2.79 -5.72
CA THR A 77 -8.02 1.63 -5.75
C THR A 77 -7.63 0.62 -4.66
N PRO A 78 -8.49 -0.35 -4.33
CA PRO A 78 -8.13 -1.43 -3.42
C PRO A 78 -6.89 -2.22 -3.87
N GLY A 79 -6.75 -2.50 -5.16
CA GLY A 79 -5.60 -3.20 -5.73
C GLY A 79 -4.32 -2.38 -5.58
N GLU A 80 -4.37 -1.09 -5.89
CA GLU A 80 -3.25 -0.18 -5.68
C GLU A 80 -2.84 -0.10 -4.20
N HIS A 81 -3.80 0.00 -3.28
CA HIS A 81 -3.54 -0.02 -1.84
C HIS A 81 -2.85 -1.33 -1.40
N ALA A 82 -3.31 -2.47 -1.91
CA ALA A 82 -2.71 -3.77 -1.64
C ALA A 82 -1.25 -3.83 -2.12
N ARG A 83 -0.99 -3.45 -3.37
CA ARG A 83 0.35 -3.43 -3.97
C ARG A 83 1.30 -2.50 -3.22
N ILE A 84 0.83 -1.33 -2.79
CA ILE A 84 1.61 -0.38 -1.97
C ILE A 84 2.11 -1.04 -0.68
N LYS A 85 1.29 -1.90 -0.06
CA LYS A 85 1.63 -2.63 1.17
C LYS A 85 2.25 -4.00 0.93
N GLY A 86 2.48 -4.38 -0.32
CA GLY A 86 2.97 -5.71 -0.71
C GLY A 86 1.99 -6.85 -0.38
N ILE A 87 0.71 -6.54 -0.16
CA ILE A 87 -0.32 -7.53 0.19
C ILE A 87 -0.77 -8.21 -1.11
N PRO A 88 -0.73 -9.57 -1.20
CA PRO A 88 -1.28 -10.28 -2.34
C PRO A 88 -2.76 -9.98 -2.53
N GLU A 89 -3.15 -9.53 -3.73
CA GLU A 89 -4.54 -9.14 -4.03
C GLU A 89 -5.54 -10.29 -3.88
N ALA A 90 -5.11 -11.53 -4.06
CA ALA A 90 -5.91 -12.73 -3.83
C ALA A 90 -6.48 -12.80 -2.39
N LEU A 91 -5.79 -12.22 -1.40
CA LEU A 91 -6.28 -12.17 -0.01
C LEU A 91 -7.44 -11.19 0.19
N LEU A 92 -7.72 -10.35 -0.81
CA LEU A 92 -8.80 -9.36 -0.80
C LEU A 92 -9.94 -9.74 -1.74
N GLN A 93 -9.85 -10.89 -2.40
CA GLN A 93 -10.85 -11.35 -3.36
C GLN A 93 -12.22 -11.51 -2.68
N GLY A 94 -13.27 -11.02 -3.35
CA GLY A 94 -14.64 -11.06 -2.83
C GLY A 94 -14.98 -9.97 -1.81
N LEU A 95 -14.02 -9.14 -1.39
CA LEU A 95 -14.29 -8.00 -0.52
C LEU A 95 -14.85 -6.80 -1.29
N SER A 96 -15.75 -6.05 -0.66
CA SER A 96 -16.12 -4.72 -1.14
C SER A 96 -14.92 -3.77 -1.06
N ALA A 97 -14.91 -2.71 -1.88
CA ALA A 97 -13.84 -1.70 -1.83
C ALA A 97 -13.64 -1.13 -0.41
N THR A 98 -14.72 -0.88 0.31
CA THR A 98 -14.68 -0.46 1.72
C THR A 98 -13.95 -1.47 2.60
N ALA A 99 -14.34 -2.74 2.54
CA ALA A 99 -13.73 -3.79 3.34
C ALA A 99 -12.26 -4.01 2.97
N ALA A 100 -11.92 -3.99 1.67
CA ALA A 100 -10.54 -4.11 1.20
C ALA A 100 -9.66 -2.96 1.70
N HIS A 101 -10.11 -1.70 1.62
CA HIS A 101 -9.35 -0.58 2.19
C HIS A 101 -9.20 -0.67 3.71
N GLN A 102 -10.22 -1.17 4.42
CA GLN A 102 -10.12 -1.38 5.86
C GLN A 102 -9.14 -2.49 6.22
N ALA A 103 -9.15 -3.60 5.48
CA ALA A 103 -8.22 -4.72 5.66
C ALA A 103 -6.77 -4.27 5.41
N CYS A 104 -6.51 -3.64 4.26
CA CYS A 104 -5.20 -3.08 3.94
C CYS A 104 -4.77 -2.01 4.95
N GLY A 105 -5.65 -1.08 5.31
CA GLY A 105 -5.32 0.02 6.22
C GLY A 105 -5.03 -0.40 7.67
N GLN A 106 -5.43 -1.62 8.07
CA GLN A 106 -5.11 -2.22 9.38
C GLN A 106 -3.96 -3.24 9.31
N SER A 107 -3.53 -3.62 8.11
CA SER A 107 -2.43 -4.56 7.91
C SER A 107 -1.06 -3.91 8.13
N VAL A 108 -0.01 -4.71 8.22
CA VAL A 108 1.39 -4.27 8.14
C VAL A 108 1.87 -4.23 6.69
N ASP A 109 3.11 -3.79 6.44
CA ASP A 109 3.77 -4.02 5.16
C ASP A 109 4.22 -5.48 5.06
N ALA A 110 3.64 -6.23 4.12
CA ALA A 110 3.86 -7.66 4.01
C ALA A 110 5.32 -8.00 3.68
N ARG A 111 6.06 -7.12 2.99
CA ARG A 111 7.46 -7.33 2.63
C ARG A 111 8.35 -7.34 3.87
N VAL A 112 8.04 -6.48 4.84
CA VAL A 112 8.76 -6.43 6.13
C VAL A 112 8.56 -7.73 6.90
N VAL A 113 7.32 -8.23 6.98
CA VAL A 113 7.03 -9.51 7.65
C VAL A 113 7.72 -10.68 6.94
N GLN A 114 7.68 -10.72 5.61
CA GLN A 114 8.38 -11.75 4.82
C GLN A 114 9.89 -11.70 5.04
N ALA A 115 10.48 -10.50 5.13
CA ALA A 115 11.90 -10.36 5.47
C ALA A 115 12.20 -10.94 6.85
N ILE A 116 11.45 -10.56 7.88
CA ILE A 116 11.60 -11.11 9.24
C ILE A 116 11.48 -12.64 9.22
N GLY A 117 10.47 -13.19 8.54
CA GLY A 117 10.29 -14.64 8.41
C GLY A 117 11.47 -15.34 7.75
N ARG A 118 12.06 -14.74 6.71
CA ARG A 118 13.28 -15.27 6.05
C ARG A 118 14.47 -15.29 7.02
N TRP A 119 14.71 -14.21 7.74
CA TRP A 119 15.79 -14.12 8.73
C TRP A 119 15.62 -15.16 9.85
N LEU A 120 14.41 -15.28 10.40
CA LEU A 120 14.11 -16.30 11.41
C LEU A 120 14.33 -17.71 10.85
N GLY A 121 13.85 -18.00 9.64
CA GLY A 121 14.04 -19.29 8.99
C GLY A 121 15.51 -19.64 8.76
N GLN A 122 16.35 -18.67 8.42
CA GLN A 122 17.80 -18.87 8.28
C GLN A 122 18.46 -19.16 9.62
N GLY A 123 18.13 -18.38 10.66
CA GLY A 123 18.65 -18.59 12.01
C GLY A 123 18.28 -19.97 12.57
N LEU A 124 17.02 -20.38 12.43
CA LEU A 124 16.55 -21.68 12.89
C LEU A 124 17.24 -22.84 12.16
N ARG A 125 17.52 -22.72 10.85
CA ARG A 125 18.27 -23.73 10.11
C ARG A 125 19.73 -23.81 10.55
N ALA A 126 20.38 -22.67 10.82
CA ALA A 126 21.76 -22.64 11.29
C ALA A 126 21.91 -23.24 12.70
N MET A 127 20.89 -23.06 13.55
CA MET A 127 20.84 -23.64 14.90
C MET A 127 20.29 -25.08 14.92
N ARG A 128 19.96 -25.67 13.76
CA ARG A 128 19.32 -26.99 13.70
C ARG A 128 20.27 -28.05 14.25
N ARG A 129 19.98 -28.54 15.46
CA ARG A 129 20.60 -29.75 15.99
C ARG A 129 20.01 -30.96 15.27
N PRO A 130 20.81 -31.96 14.85
CA PRO A 130 20.27 -33.21 14.34
C PRO A 130 19.31 -33.81 15.38
N LEU A 131 18.15 -34.28 14.93
CA LEU A 131 17.30 -35.08 15.80
C LEU A 131 18.03 -36.41 16.09
N PRO A 132 17.87 -36.99 17.29
CA PRO A 132 18.46 -38.30 17.59
C PRO A 132 18.02 -39.33 16.54
N GLY A 133 18.97 -39.89 15.79
CA GLY A 133 18.73 -40.88 14.74
C GLY A 133 18.81 -40.38 13.28
N GLU A 134 18.98 -39.08 13.04
CA GLU A 134 19.10 -38.52 11.69
C GLU A 134 20.57 -38.50 11.23
N SER A 135 20.96 -39.36 10.28
CA SER A 135 22.32 -39.36 9.73
C SER A 135 22.56 -38.10 8.88
N ALA A 136 23.67 -37.39 9.15
CA ALA A 136 24.03 -36.17 8.46
C ALA A 136 24.50 -36.43 7.02
N THR A 137 23.58 -36.62 6.07
CA THR A 137 23.90 -36.65 4.64
C THR A 137 22.89 -35.84 3.83
N VAL A 138 23.05 -34.52 3.83
CA VAL A 138 22.58 -33.70 2.70
C VAL A 138 23.69 -32.72 2.34
N LYS A 139 24.39 -33.00 1.23
CA LYS A 139 25.33 -32.07 0.62
C LYS A 139 24.56 -30.88 0.05
N PRO A 140 25.08 -29.65 0.13
CA PRO A 140 24.47 -28.51 -0.53
C PRO A 140 24.57 -28.69 -2.05
N SER A 141 23.44 -28.66 -2.76
CA SER A 141 23.43 -28.56 -4.22
C SER A 141 23.90 -27.15 -4.60
N THR A 142 25.07 -27.08 -5.21
CA THR A 142 25.53 -25.92 -5.97
C THR A 142 24.54 -25.68 -7.10
N LEU A 143 23.74 -24.61 -7.04
CA LEU A 143 23.21 -24.03 -8.27
C LEU A 143 24.22 -22.97 -8.74
N ALA A 144 24.91 -23.34 -9.82
CA ALA A 144 25.77 -22.49 -10.60
C ALA A 144 24.94 -21.51 -11.47
N ALA A 145 25.56 -20.35 -11.72
CA ALA A 145 25.37 -19.38 -12.81
C ALA A 145 23.94 -18.89 -13.12
#